data_AF-A0A099TG06-F1
#
_entry.id   AF-A0A099TG06-F1
#
_cell.length_a   1.000
_cell.length_b   1.000
_cell.length_c   1.000
_cell.angle_alpha   90.00
_cell.angle_beta   90.00
_cell.angle_gamma   90.00
#
_symmetry.space_group_name_H-M   'P 1'
#
loop_
_entity.id
_entity.type
_entity.pdbx_description
1 polymer ?
#
loop_
_entity_poly.entity_id
_entity_poly.type
_entity_poly.pdbx_seq_one_letter_code
_entity_poly.pdbx_strand_id
1 'polypeptide(L)'
;MKKLGFIVAICLIGFGGCAQTQPSNETLDQQVEKKLREYTQPAVDKLYSKVLSTEEAESLNACVAKNFTSKLTQEEKLFLAGSAAEKVQYKDAASTIAQKAKPTSTQMKEVTKYCVTELGIKKVASKIAN
;
A
#
# COMPACT_ATOMS: atom_id res chain seq x y z
N MET A 1 4.75 10.51 -65.90
CA MET A 1 3.67 9.82 -65.16
C MET A 1 4.22 9.52 -63.76
N LYS A 2 4.10 10.40 -62.75
CA LYS A 2 2.96 10.61 -61.84
C LYS A 2 2.25 9.31 -61.42
N LYS A 3 2.48 8.89 -60.16
CA LYS A 3 1.58 8.25 -59.16
C LYS A 3 2.48 7.85 -57.96
N LEU A 4 2.69 8.68 -56.94
CA LEU A 4 1.84 8.85 -55.75
C LEU A 4 1.32 7.52 -55.18
N GLY A 5 1.87 7.14 -54.03
CA GLY A 5 1.52 5.92 -53.28
C GLY A 5 1.93 6.02 -51.82
N PHE A 6 1.37 7.02 -51.13
CA PHE A 6 1.04 7.06 -49.71
C PHE A 6 2.10 6.63 -48.68
N ILE A 7 2.80 7.65 -48.16
CA ILE A 7 3.32 7.70 -46.79
C ILE A 7 2.11 7.63 -45.84
N VAL A 8 2.01 6.55 -45.06
CA VAL A 8 1.23 6.54 -43.82
C VAL A 8 2.19 6.16 -42.69
N ALA A 9 3.11 7.07 -42.44
CA ALA A 9 3.74 7.20 -41.13
C ALA A 9 2.70 7.84 -40.21
N ILE A 10 1.87 7.02 -39.56
CA ILE A 10 1.09 7.49 -38.41
C ILE A 10 2.03 7.45 -37.21
N CYS A 11 2.76 8.56 -37.04
CA CYS A 11 3.24 8.97 -35.73
C CYS A 11 2.03 9.44 -34.91
N LEU A 12 1.98 8.97 -33.66
CA LEU A 12 1.69 9.72 -32.43
C LEU A 12 0.44 10.61 -32.47
N ILE A 13 -0.57 10.39 -31.64
CA ILE A 13 -0.69 11.05 -30.34
C ILE A 13 -1.66 10.24 -29.46
N GLY A 14 -1.18 9.86 -28.27
CA GLY A 14 -1.96 9.21 -27.24
C GLY A 14 -1.12 9.03 -25.98
N PHE A 15 -0.72 10.16 -25.39
CA PHE A 15 -0.25 10.34 -24.01
C PHE A 15 0.38 9.16 -23.28
N GLY A 16 1.68 9.31 -23.02
CA GLY A 16 2.25 8.98 -21.71
C GLY A 16 2.71 7.53 -21.57
N GLY A 17 3.99 7.32 -21.89
CA GLY A 17 4.83 6.20 -21.48
C GLY A 17 4.14 5.03 -20.79
N CYS A 18 4.02 3.91 -21.50
CA CYS A 18 4.15 2.63 -20.84
C CYS A 18 5.54 2.64 -20.21
N ALA A 19 5.62 3.06 -18.94
CA ALA A 19 6.77 2.80 -18.11
C ALA A 19 7.05 1.32 -18.30
N GLN A 20 8.14 1.00 -18.99
CA GLN A 20 8.75 -0.32 -18.89
C GLN A 20 8.98 -0.50 -17.41
N THR A 21 8.02 -1.15 -16.76
CA THR A 21 8.12 -1.57 -15.38
C THR A 21 9.21 -2.61 -15.48
N GLN A 22 10.45 -2.22 -15.17
CA GLN A 22 11.48 -3.21 -14.90
C GLN A 22 10.83 -4.24 -13.98
N PRO A 23 10.98 -5.54 -14.24
CA PRO A 23 10.47 -6.54 -13.34
C PRO A 23 11.05 -6.21 -11.96
N SER A 24 10.18 -5.82 -11.03
CA SER A 24 10.61 -5.60 -9.66
C SER A 24 11.08 -6.97 -9.16
N ASN A 25 12.35 -7.07 -8.77
CA ASN A 25 12.85 -8.26 -8.09
C ASN A 25 12.27 -8.40 -6.67
N GLU A 26 11.41 -7.47 -6.24
CA GLU A 26 10.71 -7.53 -4.98
C GLU A 26 9.59 -8.58 -5.03
N THR A 27 9.53 -9.41 -3.99
CA THR A 27 8.41 -10.32 -3.78
C THR A 27 7.09 -9.55 -3.65
N LEU A 28 5.96 -10.23 -3.93
CA LEU A 28 4.63 -9.64 -3.75
C LEU A 28 4.46 -9.07 -2.33
N ASP A 29 4.93 -9.77 -1.29
CA ASP A 29 4.82 -9.32 0.09
C ASP A 29 5.62 -8.03 0.36
N GLN A 30 6.82 -7.87 -0.22
CA GLN A 30 7.60 -6.63 -0.11
C GLN A 30 6.88 -5.46 -0.78
N GLN A 31 6.29 -5.69 -1.95
CA GLN A 31 5.53 -4.66 -2.67
C GLN A 31 4.24 -4.28 -1.90
N VAL A 32 3.54 -5.27 -1.32
CA VAL A 32 2.37 -5.04 -0.45
C VAL A 32 2.75 -4.25 0.78
N GLU A 33 3.85 -4.62 1.46
CA GLU A 33 4.31 -3.90 2.64
C GLU A 33 4.57 -2.43 2.32
N LYS A 34 5.26 -2.14 1.21
CA LYS A 34 5.50 -0.76 0.76
C LYS A 34 4.20 -0.01 0.52
N LYS A 35 3.22 -0.64 -0.15
CA LYS A 35 1.90 -0.04 -0.39
C LYS A 35 1.10 0.17 0.89
N LEU A 36 1.19 -0.74 1.84
CA LEU A 36 0.56 -0.57 3.14
C LEU A 36 1.22 0.55 3.94
N ARG A 37 2.56 0.67 3.94
CA ARG A 37 3.25 1.80 4.59
C ARG A 37 2.74 3.13 4.05
N GLU A 38 2.68 3.28 2.72
CA GLU A 38 2.14 4.47 2.06
C GLU A 38 0.67 4.73 2.48
N TYR A 39 -0.14 3.67 2.56
CA TYR A 39 -1.55 3.75 2.91
C TYR A 39 -1.81 4.10 4.37
N THR A 40 -1.03 3.55 5.31
CA THR A 40 -1.25 3.71 6.75
C THR A 40 -0.55 4.93 7.35
N GLN A 41 0.50 5.46 6.69
CA GLN A 41 1.27 6.60 7.18
C GLN A 41 0.39 7.80 7.59
N PRO A 42 -0.58 8.28 6.78
CA PRO A 42 -1.38 9.45 7.15
C PRO A 42 -2.20 9.22 8.43
N ALA A 43 -2.64 7.98 8.67
CA ALA A 43 -3.38 7.63 9.88
C ALA A 43 -2.46 7.58 11.10
N VAL A 44 -1.27 6.98 10.97
CA VAL A 44 -0.25 6.95 12.02
C VAL A 44 0.16 8.37 12.41
N ASP A 45 0.46 9.23 11.43
CA ASP A 45 0.83 10.62 11.67
C ASP A 45 -0.30 11.37 12.38
N LYS A 46 -1.55 11.24 11.89
CA LYS A 46 -2.69 11.93 12.50
C LYS A 46 -2.94 11.49 13.94
N LEU A 47 -2.80 10.21 14.24
CA LEU A 47 -3.12 9.66 15.56
C LEU A 47 -1.98 9.85 16.56
N TYR A 48 -0.73 9.78 16.10
CA TYR A 48 0.42 9.56 16.97
C TYR A 48 1.53 10.62 16.89
N SER A 49 1.56 11.52 15.90
CA SER A 49 2.57 12.60 15.78
C SER A 49 2.69 13.53 16.99
N LYS A 50 1.65 13.64 17.82
CA LYS A 50 1.67 14.44 19.06
C LYS A 50 2.39 13.76 20.22
N VAL A 51 2.63 12.46 20.13
CA VAL A 51 3.19 11.64 21.22
C VAL A 51 4.45 10.87 20.81
N LEU A 52 4.64 10.68 19.50
CA LEU A 52 5.79 10.04 18.90
C LEU A 52 6.69 11.06 18.21
N SER A 53 8.00 10.84 18.35
CA SER A 53 8.97 11.39 17.41
C SER A 53 8.73 10.84 16.00
N THR A 54 9.29 11.51 15.00
CA THR A 54 9.22 11.06 13.60
C THR A 54 9.76 9.64 13.44
N GLU A 55 10.89 9.32 14.07
CA GLU A 55 11.51 7.99 13.99
C GLU A 55 10.65 6.90 14.66
N GLU A 56 10.03 7.19 15.80
CA GLU A 56 9.08 6.27 16.46
C GLU A 56 7.82 6.05 15.59
N ALA A 57 7.31 7.10 14.94
CA ALA A 57 6.15 7.02 14.06
C ALA A 57 6.45 6.22 12.78
N GLU A 58 7.60 6.44 12.16
CA GLU A 58 8.08 5.66 11.00
C GLU A 58 8.30 4.19 11.37
N SER A 59 8.91 3.92 12.52
CA SER A 59 9.12 2.56 13.03
C SER A 59 7.79 1.86 13.31
N LEU A 60 6.83 2.56 13.91
CA LEU A 60 5.48 2.05 14.13
C LEU A 60 4.78 1.75 12.80
N ASN A 61 4.83 2.66 11.84
CA ASN A 61 4.20 2.46 10.53
C ASN A 61 4.83 1.28 9.77
N ALA A 62 6.15 1.15 9.82
CA ALA A 62 6.88 0.02 9.22
C ALA A 62 6.45 -1.32 9.85
N CYS A 63 6.40 -1.39 11.18
CA CYS A 63 5.93 -2.59 11.87
C CYS A 63 4.47 -2.91 11.53
N VAL A 64 3.60 -1.90 11.53
CA VAL A 64 2.18 -2.06 11.22
C VAL A 64 2.01 -2.60 9.81
N ALA A 65 2.66 -2.01 8.80
CA ALA A 65 2.57 -2.48 7.43
C ALA A 65 3.05 -3.93 7.26
N LYS A 66 4.18 -4.28 7.87
CA LYS A 66 4.73 -5.64 7.83
C LYS A 66 3.76 -6.65 8.44
N ASN A 67 3.27 -6.39 9.65
CA ASN A 67 2.37 -7.30 10.35
C ASN A 67 0.98 -7.33 9.72
N PHE A 68 0.50 -6.21 9.19
CA PHE A 68 -0.78 -6.14 8.50
C PHE A 68 -0.76 -6.90 7.17
N THR A 69 0.39 -6.96 6.48
CA THR A 69 0.57 -7.79 5.28
C THR A 69 0.20 -9.27 5.53
N SER A 70 0.51 -9.80 6.72
CA SER A 70 0.15 -11.17 7.13
C SER A 70 -1.35 -11.39 7.38
N LYS A 71 -2.13 -10.30 7.51
CA LYS A 71 -3.59 -10.33 7.72
C LYS A 71 -4.37 -10.24 6.41
N LEU A 72 -3.67 -10.08 5.29
CA LEU A 72 -4.25 -10.00 3.97
C LEU A 72 -4.32 -11.36 3.29
N THR A 73 -5.42 -11.62 2.59
CA THR A 73 -5.55 -12.76 1.68
C THR A 73 -4.69 -12.54 0.43
N GLN A 74 -4.47 -13.62 -0.34
CA GLN A 74 -3.73 -13.51 -1.60
C GLN A 74 -4.40 -12.52 -2.57
N GLU A 75 -5.73 -12.52 -2.66
CA GLU A 75 -6.50 -11.61 -3.53
C GLU A 75 -6.32 -10.15 -3.12
N GLU A 76 -6.32 -9.86 -1.81
CA GLU A 76 -6.07 -8.53 -1.28
C GLU A 76 -4.63 -8.06 -1.57
N LYS A 77 -3.66 -8.97 -1.45
CA LYS A 77 -2.26 -8.69 -1.81
C LYS A 77 -2.11 -8.38 -3.30
N LEU A 78 -2.74 -9.18 -4.16
CA LEU A 78 -2.74 -8.98 -5.61
C LEU A 78 -3.46 -7.69 -6.02
N PHE A 79 -4.54 -7.31 -5.33
CA PHE A 79 -5.16 -6.01 -5.55
C PHE A 79 -4.22 -4.84 -5.21
N LEU A 80 -3.47 -4.94 -4.10
CA LEU A 80 -2.57 -3.86 -3.67
C LEU A 80 -1.33 -3.72 -4.58
N ALA A 81 -0.70 -4.84 -4.91
CA ALA A 81 0.64 -4.86 -5.48
C ALA A 81 0.81 -5.74 -6.72
N GLY A 82 -0.24 -6.45 -7.16
CA GLY A 82 -0.23 -7.22 -8.39
C GLY A 82 -0.17 -6.33 -9.65
N SER A 83 -0.09 -6.99 -10.80
CA SER A 83 -0.18 -6.38 -12.12
C SER A 83 -1.52 -5.65 -12.34
N ALA A 84 -1.58 -4.75 -13.32
CA ALA A 84 -2.81 -4.03 -13.63
C ALA A 84 -4.02 -4.96 -13.89
N ALA A 85 -3.80 -6.11 -14.54
CA ALA A 85 -4.84 -7.11 -14.77
C ALA A 85 -5.35 -7.72 -13.45
N GLU A 86 -4.44 -8.10 -12.55
CA GLU A 86 -4.80 -8.65 -11.24
C GLU A 86 -5.55 -7.64 -10.38
N LYS A 87 -5.17 -6.35 -10.41
CA LYS A 87 -5.89 -5.30 -9.69
C LYS A 87 -7.33 -5.13 -10.16
N VAL A 88 -7.56 -5.24 -11.48
CA VAL A 88 -8.91 -5.19 -12.05
C VAL A 88 -9.70 -6.44 -11.68
N GLN A 89 -9.07 -7.60 -11.73
CA GLN A 89 -9.68 -8.89 -11.37
C GLN A 89 -10.12 -8.92 -9.90
N TYR A 90 -9.30 -8.40 -8.99
CA TYR A 90 -9.55 -8.41 -7.55
C TYR A 90 -10.03 -7.06 -7.01
N LYS A 91 -10.67 -6.24 -7.83
CA LYS A 91 -11.12 -4.88 -7.45
C LYS A 91 -12.01 -4.84 -6.20
N ASP A 92 -12.78 -5.90 -5.95
CA ASP A 92 -13.72 -5.96 -4.82
C ASP A 92 -12.97 -6.06 -3.47
N ALA A 93 -11.72 -6.53 -3.48
CA ALA A 93 -10.83 -6.55 -2.33
C ALA A 93 -10.51 -5.14 -1.81
N ALA A 94 -10.67 -4.09 -2.63
CA ALA A 94 -10.45 -2.70 -2.22
C ALA A 94 -11.30 -2.32 -1.00
N SER A 95 -12.57 -2.70 -1.01
CA SER A 95 -13.51 -2.38 0.06
C SER A 95 -13.14 -3.11 1.36
N THR A 96 -12.72 -4.37 1.25
CA THR A 96 -12.28 -5.18 2.39
C THR A 96 -10.98 -4.64 2.97
N ILE A 97 -9.97 -4.32 2.15
CA ILE A 97 -8.72 -3.71 2.63
C ILE A 97 -9.01 -2.39 3.33
N ALA A 98 -9.84 -1.53 2.73
CA ALA A 98 -10.22 -0.26 3.36
C ALA A 98 -10.92 -0.47 4.71
N GLN A 99 -11.74 -1.50 4.86
CA GLN A 99 -12.36 -1.83 6.15
C GLN A 99 -11.34 -2.36 7.17
N LYS A 100 -10.50 -3.32 6.78
CA LYS A 100 -9.48 -3.92 7.65
C LYS A 100 -8.40 -2.92 8.05
N ALA A 101 -8.10 -1.94 7.19
CA ALA A 101 -7.03 -0.98 7.42
C ALA A 101 -7.51 0.28 8.16
N LYS A 102 -8.82 0.40 8.43
CA LYS A 102 -9.34 1.46 9.31
C LYS A 102 -8.66 1.36 10.67
N PRO A 103 -8.20 2.49 11.27
CA PRO A 103 -7.63 2.49 12.61
C PRO A 103 -8.56 1.94 13.69
N THR A 104 -9.87 1.97 13.46
CA THR A 104 -10.90 1.47 14.37
C THR A 104 -11.23 -0.01 14.20
N SER A 105 -10.73 -0.65 13.13
CA SER A 105 -10.98 -2.08 12.89
C SER A 105 -10.23 -2.96 13.89
N THR A 106 -10.77 -4.14 14.16
CA THR A 106 -10.13 -5.12 15.04
C THR A 106 -8.73 -5.50 14.56
N GLN A 107 -8.56 -5.77 13.25
CA GLN A 107 -7.26 -6.16 12.72
C GLN A 107 -6.22 -5.06 12.87
N MET A 108 -6.56 -3.81 12.55
CA MET A 108 -5.61 -2.70 12.68
C MET A 108 -5.28 -2.41 14.15
N LYS A 109 -6.27 -2.46 15.05
CA LYS A 109 -6.03 -2.30 16.50
C LYS A 109 -5.10 -3.39 17.04
N GLU A 110 -5.33 -4.65 16.67
CA GLU A 110 -4.48 -5.78 17.09
C GLU A 110 -3.05 -5.62 16.59
N VAL A 111 -2.87 -5.32 15.30
CA VAL A 111 -1.54 -5.11 14.71
C VAL A 111 -0.83 -3.92 15.35
N THR A 112 -1.53 -2.80 15.53
CA THR A 112 -0.94 -1.61 16.15
C THR A 112 -0.55 -1.87 17.61
N LYS A 113 -1.40 -2.59 18.37
CA LYS A 113 -1.10 -2.98 19.76
C LYS A 113 0.13 -3.89 19.84
N TYR A 114 0.21 -4.87 18.95
CA TYR A 114 1.38 -5.74 18.83
C TYR A 114 2.64 -4.92 18.56
N CYS A 115 2.62 -4.07 17.54
CA CYS A 115 3.77 -3.24 17.15
C CYS A 115 4.20 -2.25 18.22
N VAL A 116 3.25 -1.60 18.91
CA VAL A 116 3.58 -0.71 20.02
C VAL A 116 4.25 -1.47 21.18
N THR A 117 3.84 -2.72 21.42
CA THR A 117 4.45 -3.58 22.44
C THR A 117 5.84 -4.02 22.02
N GLU A 118 5.99 -4.51 20.78
CA GLU A 118 7.25 -4.97 20.20
C GLU A 118 8.32 -3.85 20.17
N LEU A 119 7.92 -2.64 19.79
CA LEU A 119 8.80 -1.47 19.72
C LEU A 119 8.98 -0.75 21.07
N GLY A 120 8.31 -1.18 22.14
CA GLY A 120 8.42 -0.57 23.47
C GLY A 120 7.83 0.84 23.61
N ILE A 121 6.91 1.23 22.71
CA ILE A 121 6.39 2.61 22.60
C ILE A 121 5.19 2.84 23.55
N LYS A 122 5.42 2.72 24.86
CA LYS A 122 4.36 2.73 25.89
C LYS A 122 3.45 3.98 25.88
N LYS A 123 3.92 5.11 25.32
CA LYS A 123 3.19 6.38 25.23
C LYS A 123 1.90 6.32 24.39
N VAL A 124 1.75 5.29 23.55
CA VAL A 124 0.63 5.15 22.60
C VAL A 124 -0.43 4.15 23.08
N ALA A 125 -0.13 3.35 24.10
CA ALA A 125 -1.01 2.28 24.57
C ALA A 125 -2.42 2.76 24.94
N SER A 126 -2.54 3.97 25.52
CA SER A 126 -3.82 4.59 25.88
C SER A 126 -4.67 5.04 24.69
N LYS A 127 -4.06 5.28 23.52
CA LYS A 127 -4.77 5.66 22.29
C LYS A 127 -5.27 4.48 21.47
N ILE A 128 -4.79 3.26 21.76
CA ILE A 128 -5.17 2.03 21.05
C ILE A 128 -6.34 1.33 21.78
N ALA A 129 -6.44 1.52 23.09
CA ALA A 129 -7.48 0.92 23.93
C ALA A 129 -8.87 1.57 23.80
N ASN A 130 -8.95 2.80 23.28
CA ASN A 130 -10.20 3.48 22.90
C ASN A 130 -10.50 3.27 21.41
#